data_AF-A0A916MV10-F1
#
_entry.id   AF-A0A916MV10-F1
#
_cell.length_a   1.000
_cell.length_b   1.000
_cell.length_c   1.000
_cell.angle_alpha   90.00
_cell.angle_beta   90.00
_cell.angle_gamma   90.00
#
_symmetry.space_group_name_H-M   'P 1'
#
loop_
_entity.id
_entity.type
_entity.pdbx_description
1 polymer ?
#
loop_
_entity_poly.entity_id
_entity_poly.type
_entity_poly.pdbx_seq_one_letter_code
_entity_poly.pdbx_strand_id
1 'polypeptide(L)'
;MPPTVKVFLDTSALKASADTRLVFRAEPQKIFWWDREIKVNIHRPMYVNQNVKFLKQGNHGRFEDTLSLRYVAALAKEQKITLLSHPEVTWELMGLPRANGRGPRFYGAPIHIIKGPIQYERTLVDFTGRDYQLEFLTKLKHPRFLELQRVCGAFQGHDRPRHRNQLIDAFHLLCAESAGANYFLTLDNKLIRTLASQTTQKTSVTCITPKLFLNTQLRKHPTWFWSLIKERWRLAQSGRKLDQESQDASNDFFG
;
A
#
# COMPACT_ATOMS: atom_id res chain seq x y z
N MET A 1 2.72 25.23 -4.12
CA MET A 1 1.37 25.06 -3.54
C MET A 1 1.31 23.72 -2.85
N PRO A 2 0.71 23.61 -1.65
CA PRO A 2 0.57 22.33 -0.96
C PRO A 2 -0.28 21.34 -1.80
N PRO A 3 0.02 20.04 -1.74
CA PRO A 3 -0.78 19.03 -2.44
C PRO A 3 -2.22 19.08 -1.94
N THR A 4 -3.17 19.28 -2.87
CA THR A 4 -4.60 19.41 -2.53
C THR A 4 -5.26 18.06 -2.23
N VAL A 5 -4.70 16.97 -2.74
CA VAL A 5 -5.26 15.62 -2.58
C VAL A 5 -4.60 14.90 -1.41
N LYS A 6 -5.41 14.57 -0.41
CA LYS A 6 -5.04 13.78 0.77
C LYS A 6 -5.52 12.34 0.62
N VAL A 7 -4.61 11.38 0.78
CA VAL A 7 -4.87 9.95 0.64
C VAL A 7 -4.52 9.27 1.95
N PHE A 8 -5.51 8.68 2.61
CA PHE A 8 -5.30 7.88 3.81
C PHE A 8 -4.94 6.45 3.41
N LEU A 9 -3.83 5.94 3.94
CA LEU A 9 -3.35 4.59 3.69
C LEU A 9 -3.96 3.61 4.69
N ASP A 10 -4.71 2.64 4.18
CA ASP A 10 -5.16 1.49 4.95
C ASP A 10 -4.00 0.53 5.26
N THR A 11 -4.17 -0.28 6.29
CA THR A 11 -3.19 -1.32 6.66
C THR A 11 -2.95 -2.27 5.49
N SER A 12 -3.99 -2.64 4.72
CA SER A 12 -3.84 -3.55 3.59
C SER A 12 -2.87 -3.02 2.52
N ALA A 13 -2.90 -1.71 2.24
CA ALA A 13 -2.00 -1.05 1.31
C ALA A 13 -0.56 -1.01 1.85
N LEU A 14 -0.40 -0.71 3.14
CA LEU A 14 0.91 -0.71 3.81
C LEU A 14 1.53 -2.11 3.82
N LYS A 15 0.77 -3.15 4.19
CA LYS A 15 1.20 -4.56 4.17
C LYS A 15 1.67 -4.97 2.78
N ALA A 16 0.83 -4.74 1.77
CA ALA A 16 1.16 -5.10 0.39
C ALA A 16 2.37 -4.35 -0.17
N SER A 17 2.60 -3.11 0.27
CA SER A 17 3.80 -2.35 -0.10
C SER A 17 5.09 -2.95 0.48
N ALA A 18 5.04 -3.54 1.68
CA ALA A 18 6.19 -4.18 2.34
C ALA A 18 6.56 -5.54 1.71
N ASP A 19 5.58 -6.20 1.10
CA ASP A 19 5.72 -7.52 0.49
C ASP A 19 6.23 -7.50 -0.96
N THR A 20 6.18 -6.35 -1.63
CA THR A 20 6.68 -6.20 -3.01
C THR A 20 8.10 -5.66 -3.00
N ARG A 21 9.06 -6.46 -3.46
CA ARG A 21 10.49 -6.12 -3.42
C ARG A 21 11.14 -6.24 -4.77
N LEU A 22 12.08 -5.34 -5.04
CA LEU A 22 13.10 -5.58 -6.04
C LEU A 22 14.11 -6.57 -5.47
N VAL A 23 14.33 -7.68 -6.17
CA VAL A 23 15.38 -8.65 -5.88
C VAL A 23 16.20 -8.88 -7.15
N PHE A 24 17.46 -9.22 -7.00
CA PHE A 24 18.32 -9.59 -8.11
C PHE A 24 18.36 -11.10 -8.23
N ARG A 25 17.71 -11.65 -9.25
CA ARG A 25 17.71 -13.11 -9.50
C ARG A 25 18.91 -13.46 -10.37
N ALA A 26 19.73 -14.39 -9.89
CA ALA A 26 20.79 -14.96 -10.71
C ALA A 26 20.16 -15.82 -11.82
N GLU A 27 20.46 -15.48 -13.07
CA GLU A 27 20.13 -16.26 -14.25
C GLU A 27 21.46 -16.71 -14.90
N PRO A 28 21.76 -18.02 -14.91
CA PRO A 28 22.96 -18.51 -15.57
C PRO A 28 22.82 -18.32 -17.07
N GLN A 29 23.71 -17.55 -17.66
CA GLN A 29 23.77 -17.29 -19.09
C GLN A 29 25.11 -17.78 -19.64
N LYS A 30 25.04 -18.42 -20.80
CA LYS A 30 26.23 -18.74 -21.60
C LYS A 30 26.58 -17.51 -22.41
N ILE A 31 27.79 -16.99 -22.22
CA ILE A 31 28.33 -15.92 -23.05
C ILE A 31 29.57 -16.44 -23.75
N PHE A 32 29.78 -15.99 -24.98
CA PHE A 32 31.02 -16.22 -25.70
C PHE A 32 31.99 -15.10 -25.32
N TRP A 33 33.13 -15.49 -24.76
CA TRP A 33 34.23 -14.59 -24.45
C TRP A 33 35.42 -15.07 -25.26
N TRP A 34 35.73 -14.35 -26.35
CA TRP A 34 36.64 -14.81 -27.41
C TRP A 34 36.20 -16.12 -28.06
N ASP A 35 37.05 -17.14 -28.05
CA ASP A 35 36.86 -18.48 -28.62
C ASP A 35 36.32 -19.49 -27.59
N ARG A 36 35.98 -19.04 -26.37
CA ARG A 36 35.53 -19.90 -25.27
C ARG A 36 34.12 -19.55 -24.81
N GLU A 37 33.34 -20.59 -24.59
CA GLU A 37 32.02 -20.49 -23.98
C GLU A 37 32.18 -20.51 -22.45
N ILE A 38 31.75 -19.45 -21.78
CA ILE A 38 31.76 -19.36 -20.31
C ILE A 38 30.34 -19.20 -19.77
N LYS A 39 30.08 -19.84 -18.63
CA LYS A 39 28.82 -19.69 -17.89
C LYS A 39 28.99 -18.60 -16.84
N VAL A 40 28.22 -17.54 -16.96
CA VAL A 40 28.19 -16.44 -15.99
C VAL A 40 26.80 -16.34 -15.38
N ASN A 41 26.73 -15.91 -14.12
CA ASN A 41 25.45 -15.60 -13.48
C ASN A 41 25.14 -14.12 -13.70
N ILE A 42 24.14 -13.82 -14.53
CA ILE A 42 23.66 -12.46 -14.72
C ILE A 42 22.53 -12.22 -13.72
N HIS A 43 22.67 -11.17 -12.92
CA HIS A 43 21.71 -10.83 -11.87
C HIS A 43 20.66 -9.87 -12.41
N ARG A 44 19.47 -10.36 -12.75
CA ARG A 44 18.40 -9.50 -13.27
C ARG A 44 17.53 -8.91 -12.17
N PRO A 45 17.25 -7.59 -12.19
CA PRO A 45 16.30 -6.98 -11.28
C PRO A 45 14.89 -7.51 -11.56
N MET A 46 14.32 -8.23 -10.60
CA MET A 46 12.98 -8.78 -10.67
C MET A 46 12.18 -8.33 -9.45
N TYR A 47 10.90 -7.98 -9.67
CA TYR A 47 10.01 -7.74 -8.54
C TYR A 47 9.46 -9.05 -8.02
N VAL A 48 9.87 -9.44 -6.81
CA VAL A 48 9.23 -10.54 -6.07
C VAL A 48 8.22 -9.93 -5.12
N ASN A 49 6.95 -10.21 -5.38
CA ASN A 49 5.91 -10.02 -4.39
C ASN A 49 5.83 -11.29 -3.54
N GLN A 50 6.20 -11.24 -2.26
CA GLN A 50 6.18 -12.44 -1.41
C GLN A 50 4.76 -13.03 -1.27
N ASN A 51 3.72 -12.27 -1.59
CA ASN A 51 2.36 -12.77 -1.76
C ASN A 51 2.07 -13.43 -3.13
N VAL A 52 3.06 -14.10 -3.75
CA VAL A 52 2.87 -14.91 -4.99
C VAL A 52 1.72 -15.93 -4.85
N LYS A 53 1.28 -16.25 -3.62
CA LYS A 53 0.06 -17.03 -3.35
C LYS A 53 -1.17 -16.49 -4.09
N PHE A 54 -1.32 -15.17 -4.26
CA PHE A 54 -2.48 -14.59 -4.98
C PHE A 54 -2.44 -14.83 -6.49
N LEU A 55 -1.24 -14.95 -7.09
CA LEU A 55 -1.08 -15.32 -8.49
C LEU A 55 -1.45 -16.80 -8.70
N LYS A 56 -1.11 -17.68 -7.75
CA LYS A 56 -1.54 -19.10 -7.77
C LYS A 56 -3.06 -19.27 -7.62
N GLN A 57 -3.77 -18.28 -7.11
CA GLN A 57 -5.22 -18.27 -6.93
C GLN A 57 -5.97 -17.52 -8.06
N GLY A 58 -5.30 -17.14 -9.14
CA GLY A 58 -5.93 -16.47 -10.30
C GLY A 58 -6.31 -15.01 -10.08
N ASN A 59 -5.89 -14.37 -8.98
CA ASN A 59 -6.33 -13.02 -8.62
C ASN A 59 -5.44 -11.92 -9.24
N HIS A 60 -5.44 -11.84 -10.58
CA HIS A 60 -4.66 -10.88 -11.36
C HIS A 60 -4.97 -9.42 -11.01
N GLY A 61 -6.24 -9.08 -10.76
CA GLY A 61 -6.64 -7.71 -10.41
C GLY A 61 -5.96 -7.21 -9.12
N ARG A 62 -5.90 -8.06 -8.08
CA ARG A 62 -5.21 -7.72 -6.83
C ARG A 62 -3.70 -7.53 -7.02
N PHE A 63 -3.09 -8.27 -7.96
CA PHE A 63 -1.69 -8.10 -8.30
C PHE A 63 -1.43 -6.74 -8.97
N GLU A 64 -2.24 -6.35 -9.94
CA GLU A 64 -2.13 -5.04 -10.59
C GLU A 64 -2.35 -3.87 -9.62
N ASP A 65 -3.32 -3.98 -8.72
CA ASP A 65 -3.55 -2.99 -7.66
C ASP A 65 -2.34 -2.90 -6.72
N THR A 66 -1.73 -4.03 -6.37
CA THR A 66 -0.52 -4.04 -5.53
C THR A 66 0.66 -3.38 -6.25
N LEU A 67 0.87 -3.69 -7.54
CA LEU A 67 1.91 -3.04 -8.34
C LEU A 67 1.70 -1.53 -8.43
N SER A 68 0.43 -1.09 -8.48
CA SER A 68 0.06 0.32 -8.62
C SER A 68 0.45 1.18 -7.41
N LEU A 69 0.64 0.59 -6.22
CA LEU A 69 1.07 1.31 -5.01
C LEU A 69 2.38 2.08 -5.20
N ARG A 70 3.31 1.59 -6.04
CA ARG A 70 4.59 2.28 -6.31
C ARG A 70 4.39 3.64 -6.97
N TYR A 71 3.39 3.74 -7.84
CA TYR A 71 3.09 4.99 -8.54
C TYR A 71 2.37 5.97 -7.62
N VAL A 72 1.54 5.46 -6.71
CA VAL A 72 0.99 6.27 -5.61
C VAL A 72 2.12 6.85 -4.76
N ALA A 73 3.12 6.03 -4.41
CA ALA A 73 4.30 6.48 -3.68
C ALA A 73 5.11 7.52 -4.48
N ALA A 74 5.26 7.36 -5.80
CA ALA A 74 5.94 8.34 -6.66
C ALA A 74 5.21 9.70 -6.66
N LEU A 75 3.88 9.71 -6.80
CA LEU A 75 3.08 10.94 -6.72
C LEU A 75 3.27 11.66 -5.37
N ALA A 76 3.40 10.90 -4.28
CA ALA A 76 3.64 11.47 -2.96
C ALA A 76 5.06 12.06 -2.81
N LYS A 77 6.09 11.37 -3.32
CA LYS A 77 7.47 11.87 -3.35
C LYS A 77 7.60 13.16 -4.14
N GLU A 78 6.81 13.31 -5.19
CA GLU A 78 6.73 14.54 -5.99
C GLU A 78 5.77 15.60 -5.42
N GLN A 79 5.24 15.38 -4.21
CA GLN A 79 4.34 16.30 -3.51
C GLN A 79 3.07 16.63 -4.34
N LYS A 80 2.62 15.69 -5.18
CA LYS A 80 1.34 15.79 -5.91
C LYS A 80 0.16 15.36 -5.05
N ILE A 81 0.42 14.48 -4.09
CA ILE A 81 -0.54 14.00 -3.11
C ILE A 81 0.11 14.01 -1.73
N THR A 82 -0.72 14.08 -0.69
CA THR A 82 -0.30 13.91 0.71
C THR A 82 -0.75 12.53 1.18
N LEU A 83 0.20 11.69 1.61
CA LEU A 83 -0.15 10.42 2.24
C LEU A 83 -0.35 10.62 3.74
N LEU A 84 -1.49 10.16 4.24
CA LEU A 84 -1.88 10.21 5.64
C LEU A 84 -1.97 8.78 6.19
N SER A 85 -1.62 8.60 7.46
CA SER A 85 -1.91 7.37 8.18
C SER A 85 -2.05 7.67 9.67
N HIS A 86 -2.52 6.69 10.43
CA HIS A 86 -2.74 6.80 11.86
C HIS A 86 -1.85 5.79 12.60
N PRO A 87 -1.35 6.08 13.82
CA PRO A 87 -0.55 5.14 14.59
C PRO A 87 -1.19 3.75 14.69
N GLU A 88 -2.50 3.66 14.98
CA GLU A 88 -3.24 2.38 15.06
C GLU A 88 -3.18 1.54 13.79
N VAL A 89 -3.28 2.17 12.62
CA VAL A 89 -3.13 1.48 11.33
C VAL A 89 -1.72 0.93 11.19
N THR A 90 -0.71 1.67 11.67
CA THR A 90 0.68 1.22 11.62
C THR A 90 1.01 0.16 12.68
N TRP A 91 0.27 0.10 13.80
CA TRP A 91 0.45 -0.94 14.82
C TRP A 91 0.00 -2.31 14.31
N GLU A 92 -0.97 -2.38 13.40
CA GLU A 92 -1.35 -3.63 12.73
C GLU A 92 -0.25 -4.23 11.83
N LEU A 93 0.83 -3.47 11.60
CA LEU A 93 2.03 -3.94 10.93
C LEU A 93 3.02 -4.59 11.90
N MET A 94 2.78 -4.49 13.22
CA MET A 94 3.63 -5.14 14.22
C MET A 94 3.57 -6.66 14.12
N GLY A 95 4.74 -7.29 14.20
CA GLY A 95 4.89 -8.73 14.04
C GLY A 95 4.98 -9.21 12.58
N LEU A 96 4.68 -8.35 11.59
CA LEU A 96 4.95 -8.71 10.20
C LEU A 96 6.45 -8.61 9.90
N PRO A 97 7.09 -9.70 9.45
CA PRO A 97 8.50 -9.67 9.08
C PRO A 97 8.74 -8.52 8.10
N ARG A 98 9.66 -7.63 8.44
CA ARG A 98 10.10 -6.51 7.60
C ARG A 98 9.09 -5.36 7.36
N ALA A 99 7.86 -5.41 7.88
CA ALA A 99 7.00 -4.21 7.93
C ALA A 99 7.47 -3.21 9.01
N ASN A 100 8.14 -3.74 10.04
CA ASN A 100 8.85 -2.99 11.08
C ASN A 100 10.38 -2.99 10.91
N GLY A 101 10.90 -3.42 9.76
CA GLY A 101 12.34 -3.40 9.50
C GLY A 101 12.89 -1.98 9.38
N ARG A 102 14.21 -1.80 9.44
CA ARG A 102 14.92 -0.52 9.22
C ARG A 102 14.73 0.10 7.81
N GLY A 103 13.88 -0.50 6.97
CA GLY A 103 13.63 -0.05 5.61
C GLY A 103 12.55 1.02 5.54
N PRO A 104 12.58 1.86 4.49
CA PRO A 104 11.57 2.89 4.29
C PRO A 104 10.18 2.27 4.04
N ARG A 105 9.17 2.73 4.79
CA ARG A 105 7.76 2.31 4.61
C ARG A 105 7.21 2.81 3.27
N PHE A 106 6.30 2.06 2.68
CA PHE A 106 5.56 2.45 1.47
C PHE A 106 6.47 2.99 0.35
N TYR A 107 7.51 2.23 0.01
CA TYR A 107 8.52 2.58 -1.00
C TYR A 107 9.31 3.87 -0.70
N GLY A 108 9.34 4.32 0.55
CA GLY A 108 10.02 5.56 0.98
C GLY A 108 9.32 6.83 0.58
N ALA A 109 8.02 6.78 0.28
CA ALA A 109 7.22 7.99 0.21
C ALA A 109 7.02 8.58 1.62
N PRO A 110 7.00 9.92 1.75
CA PRO A 110 6.66 10.55 3.02
C PRO A 110 5.20 10.23 3.39
N ILE A 111 4.99 9.80 4.64
CA ILE A 111 3.67 9.55 5.22
C ILE A 111 3.52 10.46 6.44
N HIS A 112 2.48 11.29 6.44
CA HIS A 112 2.16 12.10 7.60
C HIS A 112 1.31 11.29 8.58
N ILE A 113 1.89 11.02 9.74
CA ILE A 113 1.18 10.39 10.84
C ILE A 113 0.35 11.45 11.54
N ILE A 114 -0.97 11.30 11.47
CA ILE A 114 -1.94 12.24 12.04
C ILE A 114 -2.53 11.70 13.32
N LYS A 115 -3.01 12.61 14.18
CA LYS A 115 -3.75 12.25 15.39
C LYS A 115 -5.10 11.65 15.03
N GLY A 116 -5.55 10.71 15.84
CA GLY A 116 -6.82 10.02 15.65
C GLY A 116 -8.03 10.83 16.07
N PRO A 117 -9.23 10.32 15.69
CA PRO A 117 -10.51 10.91 16.06
C PRO A 117 -10.75 10.85 17.58
N ILE A 118 -10.08 9.93 18.28
CA ILE A 118 -10.25 9.72 19.71
C ILE A 118 -8.87 9.88 20.34
N GLN A 119 -8.77 10.81 21.28
CA GLN A 119 -7.58 10.96 22.12
C GLN A 119 -7.75 10.02 23.31
N TYR A 120 -6.86 9.04 23.42
CA TYR A 120 -6.75 8.18 24.58
C TYR A 120 -5.29 8.09 24.98
N GLU A 121 -5.06 7.90 26.28
CA GLU A 121 -3.72 7.89 26.86
C GLU A 121 -2.95 6.58 26.60
N ARG A 122 -3.64 5.53 26.09
CA ARG A 122 -3.09 4.18 25.97
C ARG A 122 -3.31 3.61 24.56
N THR A 123 -2.23 3.19 23.91
CA THR A 123 -2.31 2.51 22.62
C THR A 123 -2.99 1.14 22.76
N LEU A 124 -3.89 0.82 21.85
CA LEU A 124 -4.68 -0.43 21.88
C LEU A 124 -4.01 -1.52 21.04
N VAL A 125 -2.82 -1.95 21.45
CA VAL A 125 -2.13 -3.08 20.81
C VAL A 125 -2.20 -4.30 21.70
N ASP A 126 -2.79 -5.38 21.20
CA ASP A 126 -2.82 -6.67 21.91
C ASP A 126 -1.73 -7.61 21.39
N PHE A 127 -0.81 -8.00 22.29
CA PHE A 127 0.16 -9.08 22.10
C PHE A 127 -0.08 -10.26 23.06
N THR A 128 -1.13 -10.17 23.88
CA THR A 128 -1.40 -11.07 25.02
C THR A 128 -2.47 -12.10 24.72
N GLY A 129 -3.11 -12.05 23.54
CA GLY A 129 -4.16 -12.98 23.12
C GLY A 129 -5.54 -12.65 23.71
N ARG A 130 -5.65 -11.55 24.47
CA ARG A 130 -6.93 -10.97 24.91
C ARG A 130 -7.25 -9.83 23.96
N ASP A 131 -8.21 -10.01 23.08
CA ASP A 131 -8.54 -9.08 21.97
C ASP A 131 -9.08 -7.70 22.48
N TYR A 132 -8.25 -6.96 23.21
CA TYR A 132 -8.54 -5.65 23.79
C TYR A 132 -8.88 -4.62 22.71
N GLN A 133 -8.32 -4.80 21.51
CA GLN A 133 -8.69 -4.02 20.33
C GLN A 133 -10.18 -4.24 20.00
N LEU A 134 -10.63 -5.49 19.90
CA LEU A 134 -12.04 -5.82 19.68
C LEU A 134 -12.93 -5.35 20.83
N GLU A 135 -12.50 -5.51 22.07
CA GLU A 135 -13.23 -5.03 23.26
C GLU A 135 -13.43 -3.50 23.20
N PHE A 136 -12.36 -2.76 22.92
CA PHE A 136 -12.42 -1.31 22.75
C PHE A 136 -13.37 -0.92 21.61
N LEU A 137 -13.19 -1.50 20.42
CA LEU A 137 -14.02 -1.18 19.27
C LEU A 137 -15.50 -1.56 19.50
N THR A 138 -15.76 -2.59 20.30
CA THR A 138 -17.14 -2.96 20.65
C THR A 138 -17.78 -1.94 21.60
N LYS A 139 -17.00 -1.43 22.56
CA LYS A 139 -17.44 -0.45 23.57
C LYS A 139 -17.41 1.00 23.10
N LEU A 140 -16.78 1.30 21.98
CA LEU A 140 -16.62 2.66 21.48
C LEU A 140 -17.98 3.28 21.09
N LYS A 141 -18.37 4.35 21.79
CA LYS A 141 -19.65 5.07 21.60
C LYS A 141 -19.56 6.32 20.72
N HIS A 142 -18.51 6.45 19.92
CA HIS A 142 -18.33 7.62 19.05
C HIS A 142 -19.47 7.68 18.00
N PRO A 143 -20.27 8.76 17.91
CA PRO A 143 -21.47 8.78 17.07
C PRO A 143 -21.20 8.40 15.62
N ARG A 144 -20.18 9.01 15.01
CA ARG A 144 -19.78 8.69 13.63
C ARG A 144 -19.25 7.28 13.47
N PHE A 145 -18.63 6.70 14.50
CA PHE A 145 -18.14 5.33 14.44
C PHE A 145 -19.31 4.34 14.39
N LEU A 146 -20.35 4.57 15.20
CA LEU A 146 -21.55 3.75 15.21
C LEU A 146 -22.28 3.77 13.86
N GLU A 147 -22.26 4.92 13.17
CA GLU A 147 -22.73 5.01 11.78
C GLU A 147 -21.84 4.17 10.84
N LEU A 148 -20.53 4.38 10.87
CA LEU A 148 -19.59 3.64 10.02
C LEU A 148 -19.61 2.13 10.25
N GLN A 149 -19.91 1.66 11.47
CA GLN A 149 -20.14 0.24 11.75
C GLN A 149 -21.29 -0.33 10.92
N ARG A 150 -22.38 0.42 10.76
CA ARG A 150 -23.52 0.01 9.92
C ARG A 150 -23.14 0.02 8.45
N VAL A 151 -22.44 1.07 8.01
CA VAL A 151 -21.96 1.22 6.62
C VAL A 151 -21.04 0.06 6.22
N CYS A 152 -20.15 -0.38 7.11
CA CYS A 152 -19.22 -1.49 6.87
C CYS A 152 -19.84 -2.88 7.08
N GLY A 153 -21.12 -2.96 7.49
CA GLY A 153 -21.82 -4.22 7.77
C GLY A 153 -21.42 -4.89 9.09
N ALA A 154 -20.69 -4.19 9.97
CA ALA A 154 -20.30 -4.67 11.30
C ALA A 154 -21.50 -4.80 12.26
N PHE A 155 -22.57 -4.02 12.03
CA PHE A 155 -23.80 -4.10 12.79
C PHE A 155 -24.79 -5.07 12.13
N GLN A 156 -25.03 -6.23 12.76
CA GLN A 156 -25.91 -7.30 12.26
C GLN A 156 -27.13 -7.54 13.17
N GLY A 157 -27.50 -6.54 13.97
CA GLY A 157 -28.49 -6.66 15.05
C GLY A 157 -27.84 -6.78 16.43
N HIS A 158 -28.66 -6.64 17.48
CA HIS A 158 -28.18 -6.67 18.87
C HIS A 158 -27.74 -8.05 19.34
N ASP A 159 -28.31 -9.11 18.75
CA ASP A 159 -28.10 -10.50 19.18
C ASP A 159 -26.96 -11.21 18.44
N ARG A 160 -26.30 -10.53 17.49
CA ARG A 160 -25.21 -11.11 16.70
C ARG A 160 -23.86 -10.51 17.07
N PRO A 161 -22.82 -11.35 17.22
CA PRO A 161 -21.48 -10.85 17.49
C PRO A 161 -21.01 -10.00 16.32
N ARG A 162 -20.40 -8.85 16.63
CA ARG A 162 -19.83 -7.96 15.62
C ARG A 162 -18.59 -8.61 15.01
N HIS A 163 -18.47 -8.55 13.68
CA HIS A 163 -17.33 -9.12 12.98
C HIS A 163 -16.09 -8.23 13.16
N ARG A 164 -15.02 -8.77 13.75
CA ARG A 164 -13.77 -8.05 14.07
C ARG A 164 -13.24 -7.22 12.90
N ASN A 165 -13.08 -7.82 11.72
CA ASN A 165 -12.52 -7.10 10.56
C ASN A 165 -13.40 -5.92 10.14
N GLN A 166 -14.73 -6.04 10.20
CA GLN A 166 -15.64 -4.97 9.81
C GLN A 166 -15.62 -3.80 10.82
N LEU A 167 -15.36 -4.10 12.10
CA LEU A 167 -15.13 -3.07 13.13
C LEU A 167 -13.83 -2.31 12.90
N ILE A 168 -12.76 -3.02 12.52
CA ILE A 168 -11.48 -2.42 12.16
C ILE A 168 -11.63 -1.54 10.93
N ASP A 169 -12.31 -2.03 9.88
CA ASP A 169 -12.60 -1.26 8.67
C ASP A 169 -13.36 0.04 8.98
N ALA A 170 -14.39 -0.04 9.83
CA ALA A 170 -15.15 1.13 10.28
C ALA A 170 -14.27 2.12 11.07
N PHE A 171 -13.32 1.62 11.85
CA PHE A 171 -12.40 2.45 12.62
C PHE A 171 -11.36 3.15 11.73
N HIS A 172 -10.83 2.44 10.73
CA HIS A 172 -9.91 3.01 9.74
C HIS A 172 -10.58 4.09 8.91
N LEU A 173 -11.84 3.88 8.52
CA LEU A 173 -12.64 4.92 7.86
C LEU A 173 -12.84 6.13 8.77
N LEU A 174 -13.17 5.93 10.05
CA LEU A 174 -13.29 7.05 10.99
C LEU A 174 -11.98 7.85 11.08
N CYS A 175 -10.84 7.15 11.16
CA CYS A 175 -9.54 7.79 11.13
C CYS A 175 -9.33 8.61 9.85
N ALA A 176 -9.65 8.04 8.69
CA ALA A 176 -9.54 8.71 7.40
C ALA A 176 -10.48 9.91 7.25
N GLU A 177 -11.70 9.84 7.77
CA GLU A 177 -12.63 10.97 7.78
C GLU A 177 -12.12 12.09 8.70
N SER A 178 -11.67 11.75 9.91
CA SER A 178 -11.11 12.72 10.86
C SER A 178 -9.82 13.39 10.36
N ALA A 179 -9.08 12.69 9.50
CA ALA A 179 -7.90 13.20 8.80
C ALA A 179 -8.19 14.33 7.80
N GLY A 180 -9.47 14.47 7.41
CA GLY A 180 -9.85 15.23 6.23
C GLY A 180 -9.26 14.64 4.95
N ALA A 181 -9.14 13.30 4.86
CA ALA A 181 -8.69 12.66 3.64
C ALA A 181 -9.74 12.80 2.53
N ASN A 182 -9.31 12.82 1.27
CA ASN A 182 -10.23 12.74 0.13
C ASN A 182 -10.46 11.28 -0.27
N TYR A 183 -9.42 10.46 -0.12
CA TYR A 183 -9.42 9.05 -0.53
C TYR A 183 -8.97 8.16 0.62
N PHE A 184 -9.65 7.02 0.78
CA PHE A 184 -9.22 5.91 1.61
C PHE A 184 -8.71 4.79 0.70
N LEU A 185 -7.38 4.57 0.73
CA LEU A 185 -6.71 3.66 -0.18
C LEU A 185 -6.58 2.27 0.43
N THR A 186 -7.30 1.30 -0.13
CA THR A 186 -7.33 -0.09 0.35
C THR A 186 -7.24 -1.09 -0.80
N LEU A 187 -6.83 -2.32 -0.48
CA LEU A 187 -6.87 -3.47 -1.38
C LEU A 187 -8.08 -4.39 -1.10
N ASP A 188 -8.93 -4.06 -0.12
CA ASP A 188 -10.12 -4.84 0.18
C ASP A 188 -11.28 -4.50 -0.76
N ASN A 189 -11.41 -5.31 -1.81
CA ASN A 189 -12.52 -5.20 -2.77
C ASN A 189 -13.88 -5.50 -2.15
N LYS A 190 -13.97 -6.29 -1.07
CA LYS A 190 -15.24 -6.53 -0.38
C LYS A 190 -15.67 -5.26 0.32
N LEU A 191 -14.78 -4.61 1.07
CA LEU A 191 -15.06 -3.32 1.71
C LEU A 191 -15.52 -2.29 0.67
N ILE A 192 -14.79 -2.13 -0.45
CA ILE A 192 -15.17 -1.19 -1.51
C ILE A 192 -16.59 -1.47 -2.04
N ARG A 193 -16.93 -2.73 -2.31
CA ARG A 193 -18.27 -3.11 -2.78
C ARG A 193 -19.34 -2.86 -1.72
N THR A 194 -19.05 -3.21 -0.47
CA THR A 194 -19.95 -2.96 0.66
C THR A 194 -20.26 -1.46 0.76
N LEU A 195 -19.24 -0.60 0.77
CA LEU A 195 -19.41 0.84 0.81
C LEU A 195 -20.16 1.39 -0.42
N ALA A 196 -19.86 0.88 -1.62
CA ALA A 196 -20.54 1.29 -2.84
C ALA A 196 -22.03 0.90 -2.88
N SER A 197 -22.41 -0.18 -2.19
CA SER A 197 -23.81 -0.61 -2.10
C SER A 197 -24.66 0.20 -1.11
N GLN A 198 -24.04 1.03 -0.26
CA GLN A 198 -24.76 1.85 0.72
C GLN A 198 -25.35 3.10 0.07
N THR A 199 -26.67 3.24 0.12
CA THR A 199 -27.41 4.38 -0.45
C THR A 199 -27.78 5.45 0.58
N THR A 200 -27.97 5.06 1.84
CA THR A 200 -28.52 5.92 2.90
C THR A 200 -27.46 6.61 3.77
N GLN A 201 -26.35 5.95 4.04
CA GLN A 201 -25.25 6.49 4.86
C GLN A 201 -23.95 6.45 4.07
N LYS A 202 -23.44 7.63 3.68
CA LYS A 202 -22.22 7.76 2.88
C LYS A 202 -21.01 8.15 3.73
N THR A 203 -19.85 7.66 3.32
CA THR A 203 -18.57 8.11 3.85
C THR A 203 -18.21 9.47 3.24
N SER A 204 -17.54 10.34 4.01
CA SER A 204 -16.98 11.58 3.46
C SER A 204 -15.70 11.33 2.65
N VAL A 205 -15.05 10.19 2.91
CA VAL A 205 -13.89 9.69 2.17
C VAL A 205 -14.32 8.77 1.02
N THR A 206 -13.67 8.90 -0.13
CA THR A 206 -13.87 7.94 -1.25
C THR A 206 -12.96 6.73 -1.05
N CYS A 207 -13.56 5.56 -0.79
CA CYS A 207 -12.84 4.29 -0.72
C CYS A 207 -12.47 3.80 -2.13
N ILE A 208 -11.20 3.51 -2.38
CA ILE A 208 -10.70 3.27 -3.75
C ILE A 208 -9.48 2.35 -3.76
N THR A 209 -9.34 1.54 -4.83
CA THR A 209 -8.12 0.76 -5.07
C THR A 209 -7.00 1.64 -5.63
N PRO A 210 -5.72 1.23 -5.50
CA PRO A 210 -4.59 1.95 -6.09
C PRO A 210 -4.71 2.17 -7.60
N LYS A 211 -5.10 1.17 -8.38
CA LYS A 211 -5.24 1.32 -9.84
C LYS A 211 -6.33 2.35 -10.18
N LEU A 212 -7.48 2.26 -9.53
CA LEU A 212 -8.59 3.19 -9.77
C LEU A 212 -8.26 4.61 -9.33
N PHE A 213 -7.52 4.75 -8.23
CA PHE A 213 -7.04 6.05 -7.76
C PHE A 213 -6.15 6.71 -8.81
N LEU A 214 -5.14 5.98 -9.31
CA LEU A 214 -4.24 6.50 -10.36
C LEU A 214 -5.01 6.89 -11.62
N ASN A 215 -5.95 6.06 -12.07
CA ASN A 215 -6.78 6.38 -13.24
C ASN A 215 -7.60 7.66 -13.02
N THR A 216 -8.12 7.86 -11.80
CA THR A 216 -8.85 9.07 -11.44
C THR A 216 -7.95 10.30 -11.46
N GLN A 217 -6.73 10.18 -10.93
CA GLN A 217 -5.75 11.28 -10.94
C GLN A 217 -5.25 11.59 -12.34
N LEU A 218 -5.00 10.58 -13.17
CA LEU A 218 -4.57 10.76 -14.56
C LEU A 218 -5.63 11.49 -15.40
N ARG A 219 -6.91 11.18 -15.20
CA ARG A 219 -8.01 11.88 -15.89
C ARG A 219 -8.12 13.35 -15.46
N LYS A 220 -7.92 13.64 -14.18
CA LYS A 220 -7.97 15.01 -13.64
C LYS A 220 -6.71 15.82 -13.97
N HIS A 221 -5.56 15.16 -14.07
CA HIS A 221 -4.25 15.76 -14.21
C HIS A 221 -3.40 14.99 -15.23
N PRO A 222 -3.69 15.11 -16.54
CA PRO A 222 -2.98 14.37 -17.58
C PRO A 222 -1.48 14.68 -17.61
N THR A 223 -1.04 15.83 -17.10
CA THR A 223 0.38 16.17 -16.97
C THR A 223 1.13 15.30 -15.95
N TRP A 224 0.43 14.69 -14.98
CA TRP A 224 1.03 13.72 -14.04
C TRP A 224 1.42 12.41 -14.73
N PHE A 225 0.85 12.12 -15.91
CA PHE A 225 1.23 10.97 -16.73
C PHE A 225 2.74 10.94 -17.02
N TRP A 226 3.34 12.11 -17.27
CA TRP A 226 4.78 12.22 -17.52
C TRP A 226 5.63 11.92 -16.28
N SER A 227 5.13 12.21 -15.08
CA SER A 227 5.76 11.81 -13.81
C SER A 227 5.71 10.29 -13.63
N LEU A 228 4.56 9.69 -13.91
CA LEU A 228 4.38 8.22 -13.89
C LEU A 228 5.26 7.51 -14.93
N ILE A 229 5.37 8.09 -16.13
CA ILE A 229 6.32 7.64 -17.15
C ILE A 229 7.74 7.83 -16.67
N LYS A 230 8.11 8.98 -16.09
CA LYS A 230 9.46 9.21 -15.54
C LYS A 230 9.82 8.17 -14.49
N GLU A 231 8.90 7.72 -13.65
CA GLU A 231 9.18 6.63 -12.71
C GLU A 231 9.35 5.29 -13.44
N ARG A 232 8.50 4.94 -14.43
CA ARG A 232 8.73 3.73 -15.27
C ARG A 232 10.07 3.80 -16.00
N TRP A 233 10.44 4.97 -16.50
CA TRP A 233 11.68 5.22 -17.22
C TRP A 233 12.88 5.19 -16.29
N ARG A 234 12.81 5.79 -15.09
CA ARG A 234 13.83 5.68 -14.05
C ARG A 234 14.02 4.23 -13.64
N LEU A 235 12.96 3.48 -13.41
CA LEU A 235 13.04 2.05 -13.07
C LEU A 235 13.66 1.23 -14.21
N ALA A 236 13.30 1.51 -15.46
CA ALA A 236 13.88 0.88 -16.63
C ALA A 236 15.36 1.26 -16.83
N GLN A 237 15.71 2.52 -16.58
CA GLN A 237 17.09 3.01 -16.67
C GLN A 237 17.95 2.56 -15.50
N SER A 238 17.42 2.42 -14.29
CA SER A 238 18.16 1.79 -13.19
C SER A 238 18.41 0.30 -13.47
N GLY A 239 17.55 -0.35 -14.26
CA GLY A 239 17.85 -1.66 -14.83
C GLY A 239 18.99 -1.60 -15.85
N ARG A 240 18.91 -0.68 -16.82
CA ARG A 240 19.92 -0.54 -17.89
C ARG A 240 21.27 0.01 -17.45
N LYS A 241 21.33 0.91 -16.47
CA LYS A 241 22.60 1.44 -15.93
C LYS A 241 23.40 0.36 -15.21
N LEU A 242 22.73 -0.55 -14.52
CA LEU A 242 23.36 -1.73 -13.96
C LEU A 242 23.91 -2.65 -15.06
N ASP A 243 23.18 -2.78 -16.18
CA ASP A 243 23.67 -3.54 -17.34
C ASP A 243 24.87 -2.85 -18.03
N GLN A 244 24.88 -1.51 -18.11
CA GLN A 244 25.89 -0.73 -18.81
C GLN A 244 27.17 -0.51 -17.99
N GLU A 245 27.07 -0.22 -16.69
CA GLU A 245 28.23 -0.19 -15.77
C GLU A 245 28.88 -1.58 -15.65
N SER A 246 28.12 -2.68 -15.82
CA SER A 246 28.68 -4.03 -15.88
C SER A 246 29.41 -4.34 -17.19
N GLN A 247 29.04 -3.67 -18.30
CA GLN A 247 29.71 -3.77 -19.60
C GLN A 247 30.96 -2.88 -19.66
N ASP A 248 30.89 -1.66 -19.12
CA ASP A 248 32.01 -0.73 -19.11
C ASP A 248 33.12 -1.20 -18.15
N ALA A 249 32.77 -1.73 -16.97
CA ALA A 249 33.73 -2.36 -16.05
C ALA A 249 34.40 -3.62 -16.63
N SER A 250 33.76 -4.29 -17.61
CA SER A 250 34.36 -5.41 -18.34
C SER A 250 35.22 -4.96 -19.53
N ASN A 251 35.10 -3.72 -20.01
CA ASN A 251 35.95 -3.18 -21.07
C ASN A 251 37.19 -2.47 -20.52
N ASP A 252 37.08 -1.77 -19.38
CA ASP A 252 38.23 -1.14 -18.71
C ASP A 252 39.21 -2.17 -18.11
N PHE A 253 38.79 -3.43 -17.95
CA PHE A 253 39.65 -4.53 -17.51
C PHE A 253 40.41 -5.23 -18.67
N PHE A 254 40.09 -4.90 -19.92
CA PHE A 254 40.66 -5.50 -21.14
C PHE A 254 41.31 -4.45 -22.08
N GLY A 255 41.55 -3.23 -21.58
CA GLY A 255 42.41 -2.22 -22.20
C GLY A 255 43.85 -2.30 -21.72
#